data_AF-A0AAW4WXU0-F1
#
_entry.id   AF-A0AAW4WXU0-F1
#
_cell.length_a   1.000
_cell.length_b   1.000
_cell.length_c   1.000
_cell.angle_alpha   90.00
_cell.angle_beta   90.00
_cell.angle_gamma   90.00
#
_symmetry.space_group_name_H-M   'P 1'
#
loop_
_entity.id
_entity.type
_entity.pdbx_description
1 polymer ?
#
loop_
_entity_poly.entity_id
_entity_poly.type
_entity_poly.pdbx_seq_one_letter_code
_entity_poly.pdbx_strand_id
1 'polypeptide(L)' 'DGLILADHRGCSAIFLPQVWDELPDSHDFVSHLLAKARIRPSYDWNDGEIDCQRYEVTAYAEY' A
#
# COMPACT_ATOMS: atom_id res chain seq x y z
N ASP A 1 -5.28 5.18 7.30
CA ASP A 1 -4.39 4.12 7.84
C ASP A 1 -3.25 3.85 6.89
N GLY A 2 -2.12 3.31 7.35
CA GLY A 2 -1.05 2.88 6.44
C GLY A 2 -1.37 1.52 5.81
N LEU A 3 -0.85 1.30 4.60
CA LEU A 3 -0.96 0.02 3.90
C LEU A 3 0.42 -0.43 3.42
N ILE A 4 0.74 -1.69 3.65
CA ILE A 4 1.94 -2.37 3.18
C ILE A 4 1.50 -3.46 2.21
N LEU A 5 2.14 -3.49 1.04
CA LEU A 5 2.04 -4.60 0.10
C LEU A 5 3.40 -5.27 0.00
N ALA A 6 3.40 -6.59 0.09
CA ALA A 6 4.57 -7.42 -0.14
C ALA A 6 4.20 -8.58 -1.05
N ASP A 7 5.04 -8.85 -2.04
CA ASP A 7 4.91 -9.98 -2.95
C ASP A 7 5.97 -11.04 -2.65
N HIS A 8 5.65 -12.30 -2.91
CA HIS A 8 6.56 -13.43 -2.69
C HIS A 8 7.90 -13.29 -3.44
N ARG A 9 7.95 -12.50 -4.52
CA ARG A 9 9.16 -12.27 -5.33
C ARG A 9 10.09 -11.21 -4.74
N GLY A 10 9.80 -10.70 -3.53
CA GLY A 10 10.60 -9.68 -2.83
C GLY A 10 10.29 -8.25 -3.25
N CYS A 11 9.17 -8.04 -3.95
CA CYS A 11 8.68 -6.71 -4.30
C CYS A 11 7.78 -6.19 -3.17
N SER A 12 8.07 -5.03 -2.59
CA SER A 12 7.23 -4.46 -1.54
C SER A 12 7.12 -2.95 -1.63
N ALA A 13 6.00 -2.43 -1.14
CA ALA A 13 5.79 -1.01 -0.98
C ALA A 13 4.98 -0.70 0.28
N ILE A 14 5.17 0.51 0.77
CA ILE A 14 4.49 1.05 1.94
C ILE A 14 3.91 2.41 1.61
N PHE A 15 2.68 2.65 2.05
CA PHE A 15 2.07 3.96 2.06
C PHE A 15 1.74 4.41 3.47
N LEU A 16 2.14 5.64 3.76
CA LEU A 16 1.83 6.33 5.00
C LEU A 16 0.39 6.85 4.97
N PRO A 17 -0.29 6.95 6.12
CA PRO A 17 -1.64 7.46 6.14
C PRO A 17 -1.77 8.93 5.71
N GLN A 18 -0.70 9.71 5.74
CA GLN A 18 -0.69 11.08 5.21
C GLN A 18 -1.00 11.13 3.71
N VAL A 19 -0.79 10.03 2.98
CA VAL A 19 -1.10 9.95 1.54
C VAL A 19 -2.60 9.92 1.28
N TRP A 20 -3.44 9.54 2.26
CA TRP A 20 -4.90 9.64 2.10
C TRP A 20 -5.39 11.08 1.91
N ASP A 21 -4.62 12.07 2.32
CA ASP A 21 -4.95 13.49 2.11
C ASP A 21 -4.84 13.86 0.62
N GLU A 22 -3.83 13.32 -0.07
CA GLU A 22 -3.62 13.54 -1.51
C GLU A 22 -4.43 12.56 -2.37
N LEU A 23 -4.62 11.31 -1.90
CA LEU A 23 -5.34 10.24 -2.58
C LEU A 23 -6.50 9.73 -1.71
N PRO A 24 -7.65 10.43 -1.70
CA PRO A 24 -8.82 10.00 -0.93
C PRO A 24 -9.55 8.79 -1.54
N ASP A 25 -9.30 8.49 -2.81
CA ASP A 25 -9.91 7.35 -3.49
C ASP A 25 -9.12 6.06 -3.20
N SER A 26 -9.82 5.06 -2.65
CA SER A 26 -9.22 3.78 -2.27
C SER A 26 -8.66 2.99 -3.46
N HIS A 27 -9.28 3.08 -4.65
CA HIS A 27 -8.79 2.38 -5.84
C HIS A 27 -7.51 3.02 -6.36
N ASP A 28 -7.47 4.35 -6.38
CA ASP A 28 -6.30 5.11 -6.81
C ASP A 28 -5.12 4.88 -5.84
N PHE A 29 -5.38 4.93 -4.54
CA PHE A 29 -4.40 4.61 -3.50
C PHE A 29 -3.77 3.23 -3.69
N VAL A 30 -4.58 2.17 -3.88
CA VAL A 30 -4.08 0.81 -4.08
C VAL A 30 -3.35 0.68 -5.41
N SER A 31 -3.84 1.31 -6.48
CA SER A 31 -3.18 1.33 -7.80
C SER A 31 -1.79 1.96 -7.73
N HIS A 32 -1.67 3.10 -7.06
CA HIS A 32 -0.39 3.76 -6.82
C HIS A 32 0.55 2.92 -5.96
N LEU A 33 0.02 2.20 -4.96
CA LEU A 33 0.82 1.33 -4.10
C LEU A 33 1.35 0.11 -4.85
N LEU A 34 0.50 -0.52 -5.67
CA LEU A 34 0.89 -1.60 -6.57
C LEU A 34 1.96 -1.16 -7.57
N ALA A 35 1.77 0.01 -8.19
CA ALA A 35 2.74 0.59 -9.12
C ALA A 35 4.09 0.84 -8.42
N LYS A 36 4.07 1.35 -7.18
CA LYS A 36 5.26 1.56 -6.35
C LYS A 36 5.93 0.24 -5.96
N ALA A 37 5.14 -0.79 -5.66
CA ALA A 37 5.62 -2.14 -5.39
C ALA A 37 6.12 -2.85 -6.65
N ARG A 38 5.98 -2.27 -7.84
CA ARG A 38 6.21 -2.92 -9.14
C ARG A 38 5.37 -4.19 -9.35
N ILE A 39 4.25 -4.29 -8.65
CA ILE A 39 3.26 -5.35 -8.81
C ILE A 39 2.31 -4.91 -9.91
N ARG A 40 2.08 -5.76 -10.91
CA ARG A 40 1.09 -5.43 -11.94
C ARG A 40 -0.31 -5.51 -11.33
N PRO A 41 -1.22 -4.58 -11.65
CA PRO A 41 -2.62 -4.67 -11.18
C PRO A 41 -3.35 -5.91 -11.72
N SER A 42 -2.76 -6.60 -12.70
CA SER A 42 -3.21 -7.89 -13.21
C SER A 42 -2.83 -9.08 -12.32
N TYR A 43 -2.04 -8.90 -11.26
CA TYR A 43 -1.76 -9.97 -10.32
C TYR A 43 -3.02 -10.33 -9.54
N ASP A 44 -3.24 -11.63 -9.39
CA ASP A 44 -4.36 -12.17 -8.65
C ASP A 44 -4.09 -12.02 -7.16
N TRP A 45 -4.77 -11.07 -6.52
CA TRP A 45 -4.80 -10.94 -5.06
C TRP A 45 -5.39 -12.21 -4.39
N ASN A 46 -6.10 -13.01 -5.17
CA ASN A 46 -6.82 -14.20 -4.72
C ASN A 46 -5.93 -15.45 -4.63
N ASP A 47 -4.77 -15.48 -5.30
CA ASP A 47 -3.87 -16.64 -5.29
C ASP A 47 -2.87 -16.62 -4.12
N GLY A 48 -2.89 -15.57 -3.31
CA GLY A 48 -1.98 -15.41 -2.16
C GLY A 48 -0.55 -15.02 -2.56
N GLU A 49 -0.32 -14.60 -3.80
CA GLU A 49 0.97 -14.07 -4.24
C GLU A 49 1.31 -12.71 -3.60
N ILE A 50 0.27 -11.93 -3.26
CA ILE A 50 0.37 -10.61 -2.63
C ILE A 50 -0.10 -10.68 -1.17
N ASP A 51 0.80 -10.37 -0.25
CA ASP A 51 0.49 -10.13 1.16
C ASP A 51 0.17 -8.64 1.37
N CYS A 52 -0.96 -8.40 2.05
CA CYS A 52 -1.47 -7.05 2.31
C CYS A 52 -1.65 -6.85 3.81
N GLN A 53 -0.92 -5.87 4.35
CA GLN A 53 -0.96 -5.56 5.78
C GLN A 53 -1.36 -4.11 6.01
N ARG A 54 -2.41 -3.91 6.79
CA ARG A 54 -2.81 -2.58 7.26
C ARG A 54 -2.14 -2.29 8.60
N TYR A 55 -1.62 -1.08 8.75
CA TYR A 55 -1.00 -0.63 9.99
C TYR A 55 -1.44 0.79 10.33
N GLU A 56 -1.55 1.09 11.61
CA GLU A 56 -1.87 2.43 12.08
C GLU A 56 -0.56 3.20 12.35
N VAL A 57 -0.48 4.44 11.85
CA VAL A 57 0.63 5.34 12.18
C VAL A 57 0.10 6.47 13.03
N THR A 58 0.70 6.63 14.19
CA THR A 58 0.58 7.85 14.99
C THR A 58 1.72 8.77 14.58
N ALA A 59 1.43 9.78 13.76
CA ALA A 59 2.39 10.83 13.45
C ALA A 59 2.47 11.77 14.65
N TYR A 60 3.61 11.80 15.34
CA TYR A 60 3.89 12.78 16.39
C TYR A 60 4.51 14.02 15.73
N ALA A 61 3.78 15.13 15.74
CA ALA A 61 4.34 16.44 15.41
C ALA A 61 4.83 17.07 16.71
N GLU A 62 6.12 17.41 16.80
CA GLU A 62 6.66 18.22 17.90
C GLU A 62 6.24 19.68 17.69
N TYR A 63 5.62 20.27 18.72
CA TYR A 63 5.17 21.66 18.78
C TYR A 63 6.29 22.59 19.25
#